data_AF-W7YM45-F1
#
_entry.id   AF-W7YM45-F1
#
_cell.length_a   1.000
_cell.length_b   1.000
_cell.length_c   1.000
_cell.angle_alpha   90.00
_cell.angle_beta   90.00
_cell.angle_gamma   90.00
#
_symmetry.space_group_name_H-M   'P 1'
#
loop_
_entity.id
_entity.type
_entity.pdbx_description
1 polymer ?
#
loop_
_entity_poly.entity_id
_entity_poly.type
_entity_poly.pdbx_seq_one_letter_code
_entity_poly.pdbx_strand_id
1 'polypeptide(L)'
;MKIKERVRETVESESAFNDATGSILTFALLAAVTGGGSLHIGMMAWDFVKTAVGGIVVGAVIAIILTYLVAHFRLGVLKDYTTIAMIVVALSSYLIGDLLHVSGFMATFVAGLIWGNADTMGLSMDDKLEETRSFADNTSVMMRMLIFILLGSQVNFQVLGQYLWPSLITVLVLMFIARPLTILLCALPDRKVKWSWRELIFMMWVRETGVIPAALAGMIAGLGVAHADVISAVTFMAIMLTILIQASTTAFVARKLGLEVKSVPGNK
;
A
#
# COMPACT_ATOMS: atom_id res chain seq x y z
N MET A 1 -7.12 8.48 -16.59
CA MET A 1 -8.38 7.86 -17.06
C MET A 1 -9.44 8.13 -16.00
N LYS A 2 -10.57 8.80 -16.32
CA LYS A 2 -11.62 9.07 -15.32
C LYS A 2 -12.53 7.84 -15.22
N ILE A 3 -12.19 6.92 -14.31
CA ILE A 3 -13.07 5.83 -13.87
C ILE A 3 -14.11 6.44 -12.92
N LYS A 4 -15.24 5.77 -12.67
CA LYS A 4 -16.18 6.20 -11.62
C LYS A 4 -15.43 6.46 -10.31
N GLU A 5 -15.55 7.67 -9.78
CA GLU A 5 -14.84 8.16 -8.59
C GLU A 5 -14.86 7.15 -7.45
N ARG A 6 -16.05 6.60 -7.15
CA ARG A 6 -16.26 5.60 -6.10
C ARG A 6 -15.41 4.34 -6.26
N VAL A 7 -15.23 3.84 -7.48
CA VAL A 7 -14.45 2.62 -7.71
C VAL A 7 -12.96 2.91 -7.56
N ARG A 8 -12.52 4.07 -8.04
CA ARG A 8 -11.13 4.52 -7.90
C ARG A 8 -10.76 4.71 -6.43
N GLU A 9 -11.53 5.48 -5.68
CA GLU A 9 -11.31 5.73 -4.25
C GLU A 9 -11.31 4.42 -3.45
N THR A 10 -12.20 3.49 -3.78
CA THR A 10 -12.26 2.18 -3.12
C THR A 10 -10.98 1.38 -3.39
N VAL A 11 -10.53 1.30 -4.63
CA VAL A 11 -9.35 0.52 -5.00
C VAL A 11 -8.06 1.16 -4.45
N GLU A 12 -7.94 2.49 -4.49
CA GLU A 12 -6.81 3.22 -3.90
C GLU A 12 -6.75 2.99 -2.37
N SER A 13 -7.90 3.08 -1.69
CA SER A 13 -7.99 2.85 -0.24
C SER A 13 -7.72 1.39 0.14
N GLU A 14 -8.26 0.44 -0.63
CA GLU A 14 -8.00 -0.99 -0.47
C GLU A 14 -6.50 -1.28 -0.61
N SER A 15 -5.87 -0.72 -1.65
CA SER A 15 -4.45 -0.94 -1.91
C SER A 15 -3.58 -0.39 -0.80
N ALA A 16 -3.80 0.85 -0.35
CA ALA A 16 -3.01 1.47 0.71
C ALA A 16 -3.15 0.72 2.05
N PHE A 17 -4.35 0.24 2.37
CA PHE A 17 -4.58 -0.58 3.56
C PHE A 17 -3.93 -1.97 3.44
N ASN A 18 -4.02 -2.59 2.26
CA ASN A 18 -3.37 -3.87 1.97
C ASN A 18 -1.84 -3.78 2.02
N ASP A 19 -1.28 -2.64 1.62
CA ASP A 19 0.14 -2.34 1.70
C ASP A 19 0.64 -2.32 3.15
N ALA A 20 -0.08 -1.61 4.04
CA ALA A 20 0.23 -1.58 5.46
C ALA A 20 0.09 -2.95 6.11
N THR A 21 -1.05 -3.64 5.90
CA THR A 21 -1.31 -4.96 6.49
C THR A 21 -0.42 -6.07 5.92
N GLY A 22 -0.06 -5.99 4.64
CA GLY A 22 0.87 -6.90 3.98
C GLY A 22 2.24 -6.88 4.64
N SER A 23 2.75 -5.69 4.98
CA SER A 23 4.02 -5.56 5.72
C SER A 23 3.98 -6.28 7.07
N ILE A 24 2.87 -6.14 7.82
CA ILE A 24 2.70 -6.80 9.12
C ILE A 24 2.76 -8.32 8.96
N LEU A 25 2.02 -8.86 7.99
CA LEU A 25 1.99 -10.28 7.73
C LEU A 25 3.37 -10.80 7.29
N THR A 26 4.08 -10.05 6.45
CA THR A 26 5.43 -10.40 6.02
C THR A 26 6.40 -10.47 7.19
N PHE A 27 6.41 -9.47 8.09
CA PHE A 27 7.30 -9.49 9.25
C PHE A 27 6.89 -10.55 10.29
N ALA A 28 5.59 -10.77 10.49
CA ALA A 28 5.11 -11.83 11.38
C ALA A 28 5.54 -13.22 10.89
N LEU A 29 5.40 -13.48 9.59
CA LEU A 29 5.88 -14.72 8.97
C LEU A 29 7.40 -14.83 9.05
N LEU A 30 8.13 -13.74 8.80
CA LEU A 30 9.59 -13.72 8.90
C LEU A 30 10.07 -14.04 10.33
N ALA A 31 9.43 -13.45 11.34
CA ALA A 31 9.73 -13.71 12.74
C ALA A 31 9.42 -15.17 13.11
N ALA A 32 8.32 -15.73 12.61
CA ALA A 32 7.96 -17.12 12.85
C ALA A 32 8.96 -18.10 12.21
N VAL A 33 9.41 -17.82 10.98
CA VAL A 33 10.38 -18.67 10.26
C VAL A 33 11.78 -18.59 10.87
N THR A 34 12.22 -17.40 11.29
CA THR A 34 13.56 -17.20 11.88
C THR A 34 13.62 -17.60 13.36
N GLY A 35 12.51 -17.48 14.09
CA GLY A 35 12.43 -17.80 15.52
C GLY A 35 12.40 -19.29 15.87
N GLY A 36 12.37 -20.20 14.88
CA GLY A 36 12.43 -21.66 15.09
C GLY A 36 11.24 -22.26 15.84
N GLY A 37 10.17 -21.50 16.07
CA GLY A 37 8.98 -21.92 16.81
C GLY A 37 7.93 -22.61 15.92
N SER A 38 7.05 -23.38 16.55
CA SER A 38 5.86 -23.94 15.89
C SER A 38 4.90 -22.81 15.45
N LEU A 39 4.37 -22.93 14.23
CA LEU A 39 3.38 -21.99 13.68
C LEU A 39 2.04 -22.14 14.41
N HIS A 40 1.88 -21.43 15.53
CA HIS A 40 0.59 -21.33 16.20
C HIS A 40 -0.23 -20.20 15.56
N ILE A 41 -1.17 -20.59 14.71
CA ILE A 41 -2.07 -19.67 13.98
C ILE A 41 -2.74 -18.66 14.94
N GLY A 42 -3.13 -19.11 16.14
CA GLY A 42 -3.73 -18.23 17.15
C GLY A 42 -2.78 -17.13 17.66
N MET A 43 -1.49 -17.44 17.86
CA MET A 43 -0.51 -16.44 18.26
C MET A 43 -0.19 -15.48 17.12
N MET A 44 -0.04 -15.97 15.89
CA MET A 44 0.17 -15.10 14.72
C MET A 44 -1.02 -14.15 14.49
N ALA A 45 -2.26 -14.64 14.64
CA ALA A 45 -3.45 -13.80 14.54
C ALA A 45 -3.48 -12.73 15.64
N TRP A 46 -3.11 -13.10 16.87
CA TRP A 46 -3.03 -12.14 17.97
C TRP A 46 -1.93 -11.09 17.75
N ASP A 47 -0.75 -11.50 17.31
CA ASP A 47 0.36 -10.60 17.01
C ASP A 47 0.02 -9.66 15.85
N PHE A 48 -0.66 -10.16 14.82
CA PHE A 48 -1.18 -9.33 13.73
C PHE A 48 -2.14 -8.26 14.26
N VAL A 49 -3.14 -8.64 15.06
CA VAL A 49 -4.10 -7.67 15.63
C VAL A 49 -3.39 -6.67 16.53
N LYS A 50 -2.49 -7.13 17.41
CA LYS A 50 -1.73 -6.27 18.32
C LYS A 50 -0.87 -5.26 17.59
N THR A 51 -0.11 -5.69 16.58
CA THR A 51 0.78 -4.81 15.80
C THR A 51 0.01 -3.87 14.89
N ALA A 52 -1.12 -4.31 14.31
CA ALA A 52 -2.01 -3.47 13.51
C ALA A 52 -2.69 -2.40 14.37
N VAL A 53 -3.36 -2.79 15.46
CA VAL A 53 -4.05 -1.86 16.37
C VAL A 53 -3.05 -0.91 17.03
N GLY A 54 -1.90 -1.43 17.46
CA GLY A 54 -0.82 -0.60 18.01
C GLY A 54 -0.33 0.43 17.00
N GLY A 55 -0.12 0.03 15.74
CA GLY A 55 0.25 0.95 14.66
C GLY A 55 -0.82 2.02 14.43
N ILE A 56 -2.10 1.65 14.41
CA ILE A 56 -3.22 2.60 14.28
C ILE A 56 -3.19 3.63 15.42
N VAL A 57 -3.08 3.19 16.67
CA VAL A 57 -3.08 4.08 17.83
C VAL A 57 -1.88 5.02 17.80
N VAL A 58 -0.68 4.49 17.54
CA VAL A 58 0.56 5.29 17.49
C VAL A 58 0.50 6.32 16.36
N GLY A 59 0.11 5.90 15.15
CA GLY A 59 -0.06 6.79 14.01
C GLY A 59 -1.09 7.87 14.27
N ALA A 60 -2.22 7.52 14.89
CA ALA A 60 -3.26 8.48 15.23
C ALA A 60 -2.80 9.53 16.25
N VAL A 61 -2.16 9.09 17.34
CA VAL A 61 -1.66 9.98 18.38
C VAL A 61 -0.61 10.94 17.82
N ILE A 62 0.37 10.43 17.07
CA ILE A 62 1.45 11.25 16.51
C ILE A 62 0.91 12.25 15.50
N ALA A 63 0.05 11.81 14.58
CA ALA A 63 -0.52 12.69 13.58
C ALA A 63 -1.39 13.77 14.22
N ILE A 64 -2.26 13.44 15.17
CA ILE A 64 -3.08 14.45 15.85
C ILE A 64 -2.19 15.48 16.56
N ILE A 65 -1.17 15.05 17.31
CA ILE A 65 -0.28 15.96 18.03
C ILE A 65 0.46 16.89 17.06
N LEU A 66 1.06 16.33 16.01
CA LEU A 66 1.90 17.09 15.09
C LEU A 66 1.06 17.95 14.12
N THR A 67 -0.07 17.45 13.63
CA THR A 67 -1.02 18.24 12.83
C THR A 67 -1.60 19.38 13.66
N TYR A 68 -1.93 19.15 14.94
CA TYR A 68 -2.34 20.23 15.84
C TYR A 68 -1.24 21.28 16.06
N LEU A 69 0.01 20.83 16.23
CA LEU A 69 1.16 21.72 16.41
C LEU A 69 1.41 22.60 15.16
N VAL A 70 1.11 22.09 13.97
CA VAL A 70 1.20 22.82 12.70
C VAL A 70 0.01 23.77 12.50
N ALA A 71 -1.21 23.35 12.89
CA ALA A 71 -2.44 24.11 12.64
C ALA A 71 -2.73 25.22 13.66
N HIS A 72 -2.27 25.13 14.91
CA HIS A 72 -2.68 26.07 15.95
C HIS A 72 -1.87 27.39 16.00
N PHE A 73 -2.59 28.50 15.82
CA PHE A 73 -2.18 29.86 15.45
C PHE A 73 -1.18 30.62 16.35
N ARG A 74 -0.77 30.12 17.53
CA ARG A 74 0.21 30.83 18.41
C ARG A 74 1.65 30.35 18.28
N LEU A 75 1.87 29.18 17.66
CA LEU A 75 3.18 28.54 17.47
C LEU A 75 3.50 28.36 15.98
N GLY A 76 2.92 29.18 15.09
CA GLY A 76 3.00 29.12 13.63
C GLY A 76 4.38 29.35 13.02
N VAL A 77 5.43 28.75 13.58
CA VAL A 77 6.80 28.74 13.08
C VAL A 77 6.93 27.82 11.85
N LEU A 78 6.00 26.86 11.67
CA LEU A 78 6.03 25.87 10.58
C LEU A 78 4.90 25.97 9.55
N LYS A 79 4.03 27.00 9.61
CA LYS A 79 3.01 27.20 8.55
C LYS A 79 3.66 27.39 7.16
N ASP A 80 4.90 27.90 7.15
CA ASP A 80 5.70 28.02 5.94
C ASP A 80 6.39 26.73 5.49
N TYR A 81 6.46 25.72 6.36
CA TYR A 81 7.21 24.47 6.20
C TYR A 81 6.30 23.23 6.23
N THR A 82 5.04 23.34 5.81
CA THR A 82 4.04 22.26 5.77
C THR A 82 4.57 20.97 5.11
N THR A 83 5.37 21.11 4.06
CA THR A 83 6.04 19.99 3.39
C THR A 83 7.04 19.26 4.29
N ILE A 84 7.86 19.99 5.04
CA ILE A 84 8.82 19.40 5.99
C ILE A 84 8.06 18.74 7.14
N ALA A 85 7.01 19.39 7.65
CA ALA A 85 6.18 18.84 8.69
C ALA A 85 5.53 17.51 8.27
N MET A 86 5.05 17.39 7.04
CA MET A 86 4.52 16.14 6.48
C MET A 86 5.56 15.01 6.50
N ILE A 87 6.80 15.28 6.08
CA ILE A 87 7.90 14.30 6.14
C ILE A 87 8.19 13.91 7.60
N VAL A 88 8.25 14.89 8.51
CA VAL A 88 8.50 14.65 9.94
C VAL A 88 7.40 13.80 10.54
N VAL A 89 6.13 14.05 10.22
CA VAL A 89 4.99 13.23 10.66
C VAL A 89 5.13 11.79 10.15
N ALA A 90 5.43 11.61 8.86
CA ALA A 90 5.57 10.29 8.27
C ALA A 90 6.72 9.48 8.90
N LEU A 91 7.90 10.10 9.04
CA LEU A 91 9.10 9.46 9.60
C LEU A 91 8.98 9.22 11.11
N SER A 92 8.44 10.18 11.85
CA SER A 92 8.25 10.04 13.31
C SER A 92 7.22 8.95 13.62
N SER A 93 6.14 8.87 12.83
CA SER A 93 5.14 7.80 12.98
C SER A 93 5.73 6.42 12.73
N TYR A 94 6.57 6.30 11.69
CA TYR A 94 7.27 5.05 11.40
C TYR A 94 8.22 4.67 12.55
N LEU A 95 9.12 5.59 12.93
CA LEU A 95 10.18 5.34 13.90
C LEU A 95 9.62 5.05 15.29
N ILE A 96 8.64 5.81 15.76
CA ILE A 96 8.02 5.58 17.06
C ILE A 96 7.20 4.28 17.04
N GLY A 97 6.54 3.97 15.92
CA GLY A 97 5.86 2.68 15.75
C GLY A 97 6.83 1.50 15.88
N ASP A 98 7.95 1.57 15.17
CA ASP A 98 8.99 0.54 15.20
C ASP A 98 9.62 0.38 16.60
N LEU A 99 9.93 1.50 17.28
CA LEU A 99 10.45 1.51 18.66
C LEU A 99 9.49 0.89 19.67
N LEU A 100 8.19 1.00 19.45
CA LEU A 100 7.16 0.39 20.29
C LEU A 100 6.82 -1.06 19.89
N HIS A 101 7.56 -1.63 18.93
CA HIS A 101 7.34 -2.96 18.37
C HIS A 101 5.92 -3.14 17.79
N VAL A 102 5.38 -2.08 17.20
CA VAL A 102 4.13 -2.10 16.42
C VAL A 102 4.42 -1.81 14.95
N SER A 103 3.42 -1.89 14.08
CA SER A 103 3.65 -1.66 12.66
C SER A 103 3.93 -0.20 12.35
N GLY A 104 5.20 0.13 12.06
CA GLY A 104 5.59 1.47 11.57
C GLY A 104 4.90 1.82 10.25
N PHE A 105 4.71 0.87 9.33
CA PHE A 105 3.96 1.08 8.09
C PHE A 105 2.50 1.44 8.35
N MET A 106 1.83 0.75 9.29
CA MET A 106 0.46 1.07 9.66
C MET A 106 0.37 2.42 10.38
N ALA A 107 1.33 2.74 11.24
CA ALA A 107 1.41 4.04 11.89
C ALA A 107 1.55 5.18 10.89
N THR A 108 2.46 5.06 9.92
CA THR A 108 2.64 6.06 8.85
C THR A 108 1.42 6.15 7.93
N PHE A 109 0.76 5.02 7.61
CA PHE A 109 -0.47 5.02 6.83
C PHE A 109 -1.60 5.81 7.52
N VAL A 110 -1.86 5.52 8.81
CA VAL A 110 -2.88 6.22 9.59
C VAL A 110 -2.51 7.70 9.76
N ALA A 111 -1.22 8.00 9.95
CA ALA A 111 -0.77 9.37 10.06
C ALA A 111 -0.98 10.16 8.76
N GLY A 112 -0.68 9.56 7.60
CA GLY A 112 -0.96 10.14 6.29
C GLY A 112 -2.46 10.33 6.04
N LEU A 113 -3.30 9.39 6.49
CA LEU A 113 -4.76 9.50 6.39
C LEU A 113 -5.31 10.66 7.21
N ILE A 114 -4.78 10.89 8.42
CA ILE A 114 -5.19 12.01 9.28
C ILE A 114 -4.68 13.33 8.70
N TRP A 115 -3.42 13.37 8.28
CA TRP A 115 -2.82 14.56 7.66
C TRP A 115 -3.57 14.99 6.39
N GLY A 116 -3.88 14.03 5.51
CA GLY A 116 -4.61 14.30 4.27
C GLY A 116 -6.07 14.73 4.47
N ASN A 117 -6.66 14.45 5.64
CA ASN A 117 -8.02 14.84 6.01
C ASN A 117 -8.07 15.93 7.09
N ALA A 118 -6.95 16.64 7.33
CA ALA A 118 -6.83 17.64 8.39
C ALA A 118 -7.88 18.77 8.27
N ASP A 119 -8.20 19.20 7.05
CA ASP A 119 -9.21 20.25 6.82
C ASP A 119 -10.61 19.81 7.28
N THR A 120 -10.96 18.54 7.04
CA THR A 120 -12.26 17.98 7.48
C THR A 120 -12.32 17.81 9.00
N MET A 121 -11.16 17.71 9.66
CA MET A 121 -11.03 17.64 11.11
C MET A 121 -10.98 19.03 11.79
N GLY A 122 -11.14 20.12 11.04
CA GLY A 122 -11.09 21.49 11.57
C GLY A 122 -9.68 22.01 11.88
N LEU A 123 -8.65 21.37 11.30
CA LEU A 123 -7.24 21.75 11.41
C LEU A 123 -6.77 22.32 10.06
N SER A 124 -7.47 23.34 9.54
CA SER A 124 -7.29 23.78 8.16
C SER A 124 -5.91 24.39 7.88
N MET A 125 -5.27 23.93 6.81
CA MET A 125 -3.95 24.37 6.33
C MET A 125 -4.11 25.12 5.00
N ASP A 126 -4.97 26.15 4.99
CA ASP A 126 -5.61 26.68 3.78
C ASP A 126 -4.68 27.19 2.66
N ASP A 127 -3.41 27.51 2.92
CA ASP A 127 -2.57 28.22 1.94
C ASP A 127 -1.54 27.35 1.18
N LYS A 128 -1.24 26.10 1.58
CA LYS A 128 -0.13 25.29 0.98
C LYS A 128 -0.41 23.79 0.77
N LEU A 129 -1.68 23.38 0.76
CA LEU A 129 -2.06 21.98 0.57
C LEU A 129 -1.71 21.44 -0.83
N GLU A 130 -1.89 22.25 -1.87
CA GLU A 130 -1.53 21.86 -3.24
C GLU A 130 -0.02 21.66 -3.40
N GLU A 131 0.80 22.54 -2.82
CA GLU A 131 2.26 22.39 -2.82
C GLU A 131 2.70 21.11 -2.09
N THR A 132 2.10 20.85 -0.92
CA THR A 132 2.39 19.67 -0.11
C THR A 132 2.01 18.39 -0.85
N ARG A 133 0.84 18.38 -1.52
CA ARG A 133 0.37 17.25 -2.34
C ARG A 133 1.28 17.03 -3.55
N SER A 134 1.61 18.09 -4.28
CA SER A 134 2.53 18.01 -5.44
C SER A 134 3.91 17.48 -5.02
N PHE A 135 4.42 17.93 -3.88
CA PHE A 135 5.67 17.41 -3.33
C PHE A 135 5.58 15.93 -2.95
N ALA A 136 4.50 15.52 -2.29
CA ALA A 136 4.26 14.11 -1.93
C ALA A 136 4.18 13.22 -3.19
N ASP A 137 3.46 13.65 -4.21
CA ASP A 137 3.31 12.93 -5.48
C ASP A 137 4.66 12.79 -6.19
N ASN A 138 5.43 13.87 -6.31
CA ASN A 138 6.75 13.86 -6.92
C ASN A 138 7.73 12.95 -6.15
N THR A 139 7.73 13.04 -4.81
CA THR A 139 8.58 12.21 -3.95
C THR A 139 8.18 10.74 -4.05
N SER A 140 6.88 10.43 -4.06
CA SER A 140 6.36 9.08 -4.23
C SER A 140 6.81 8.47 -5.56
N VAL A 141 6.75 9.23 -6.65
CA VAL A 141 7.24 8.78 -7.97
C VAL A 141 8.74 8.51 -7.94
N MET A 142 9.55 9.40 -7.34
CA MET A 142 10.99 9.19 -7.18
C MET A 142 11.30 7.93 -6.37
N MET A 143 10.69 7.79 -5.19
CA MET A 143 10.91 6.64 -4.30
C MET A 143 10.47 5.34 -4.97
N ARG A 144 9.34 5.35 -5.69
CA ARG A 144 8.88 4.21 -6.47
C ARG A 144 9.92 3.80 -7.52
N MET A 145 10.44 4.75 -8.31
CA MET A 145 11.49 4.44 -9.29
C MET A 145 12.73 3.83 -8.62
N LEU A 146 13.18 4.39 -7.49
CA LEU A 146 14.32 3.87 -6.74
C LEU A 146 14.08 2.43 -6.26
N ILE A 147 12.91 2.13 -5.69
CA ILE A 147 12.55 0.79 -5.22
C ILE A 147 12.57 -0.22 -6.38
N PHE A 148 12.02 0.15 -7.54
CA PHE A 148 12.03 -0.75 -8.71
C PHE A 148 13.43 -0.98 -9.27
N ILE A 149 14.28 0.06 -9.31
CA ILE A 149 15.67 -0.06 -9.74
C ILE A 149 16.45 -0.97 -8.79
N LEU A 150 16.30 -0.76 -7.47
CA LEU A 150 16.94 -1.60 -6.45
C LEU A 150 16.47 -3.05 -6.51
N LEU A 151 15.17 -3.28 -6.66
CA LEU A 151 14.63 -4.63 -6.84
C LEU A 151 15.26 -5.29 -8.06
N GLY A 152 15.27 -4.61 -9.22
CA GLY A 152 15.85 -5.13 -10.46
C GLY A 152 17.35 -5.43 -10.33
N SER A 153 18.09 -4.61 -9.58
CA SER A 153 19.52 -4.81 -9.34
C SER A 153 19.83 -6.04 -8.47
N GLN A 154 18.89 -6.48 -7.62
CA GLN A 154 19.08 -7.62 -6.72
C GLN A 154 18.65 -8.95 -7.34
N VAL A 155 18.08 -8.95 -8.54
CA VAL A 155 17.58 -10.17 -9.18
C VAL A 155 18.73 -11.06 -9.62
N ASN A 156 18.75 -12.28 -9.12
CA ASN A 156 19.60 -13.34 -9.63
C ASN A 156 18.90 -14.06 -10.80
N PHE A 157 19.34 -13.80 -12.02
CA PHE A 157 18.77 -14.40 -13.23
C PHE A 157 18.90 -15.94 -13.30
N GLN A 158 19.92 -16.51 -12.65
CA GLN A 158 20.11 -17.96 -12.62
C GLN A 158 19.07 -18.63 -11.72
N VAL A 159 18.83 -18.07 -10.53
CA VAL A 159 17.76 -18.52 -9.63
C VAL A 159 16.39 -18.28 -10.28
N LEU A 160 16.19 -17.12 -10.89
CA LEU A 160 14.96 -16.82 -11.61
C LEU A 160 14.67 -17.89 -12.67
N GLY A 161 15.67 -18.23 -13.50
CA GLY A 161 15.63 -19.31 -14.49
C GLY A 161 15.18 -20.66 -13.92
N GLN A 162 15.75 -21.05 -12.77
CA GLN A 162 15.42 -22.30 -12.08
C GLN A 162 13.98 -22.32 -11.54
N TYR A 163 13.48 -21.19 -11.05
CA TYR A 163 12.16 -21.07 -10.44
C TYR A 163 11.11 -20.41 -11.36
N LEU A 164 11.36 -20.28 -12.66
CA LEU A 164 10.44 -19.63 -13.61
C LEU A 164 9.05 -20.28 -13.60
N TRP A 165 8.98 -21.60 -13.71
CA TRP A 165 7.69 -22.31 -13.78
C TRP A 165 6.93 -22.27 -12.45
N PRO A 166 7.55 -22.60 -11.29
CA PRO A 166 6.86 -22.46 -10.00
C PRO A 166 6.39 -21.04 -9.71
N SER A 167 7.23 -20.03 -9.99
CA SER A 167 6.86 -18.62 -9.77
C SER A 167 5.72 -18.19 -10.68
N LEU A 168 5.77 -18.52 -11.97
CA LEU A 168 4.72 -18.22 -12.94
C LEU A 168 3.37 -18.84 -12.52
N ILE A 169 3.36 -20.12 -12.16
CA ILE A 169 2.14 -20.81 -11.72
C ILE A 169 1.58 -20.15 -10.45
N THR A 170 2.45 -19.85 -9.48
CA THR A 170 2.05 -19.19 -8.23
C THR A 170 1.39 -17.83 -8.50
N VAL A 171 1.99 -17.02 -9.37
CA VAL A 171 1.46 -15.71 -9.74
C VAL A 171 0.13 -15.82 -10.47
N LEU A 172 -0.01 -16.77 -11.40
CA LEU A 172 -1.26 -17.01 -12.11
C LEU A 172 -2.37 -17.46 -11.14
N VAL A 173 -2.07 -18.35 -10.19
CA VAL A 173 -3.03 -18.76 -9.15
C VAL A 173 -3.45 -17.56 -8.29
N LEU A 174 -2.50 -16.73 -7.85
CA LEU A 174 -2.83 -15.53 -7.07
C LEU A 174 -3.70 -14.54 -7.87
N MET A 175 -3.42 -14.39 -9.17
CA MET A 175 -4.11 -13.46 -10.06
C MET A 175 -5.52 -13.93 -10.45
N PHE A 176 -5.68 -15.20 -10.84
CA PHE A 176 -6.93 -15.71 -11.41
C PHE A 176 -7.81 -16.44 -10.39
N ILE A 177 -7.26 -16.85 -9.24
CA ILE A 177 -8.00 -17.59 -8.21
C ILE A 177 -8.10 -16.75 -6.94
N ALA A 178 -6.95 -16.40 -6.32
CA ALA A 178 -6.98 -15.75 -5.02
C ALA A 178 -7.66 -14.38 -5.07
N ARG A 179 -7.32 -13.52 -6.05
CA ARG A 179 -7.91 -12.18 -6.17
C ARG A 179 -9.42 -12.23 -6.44
N PRO A 180 -9.94 -12.96 -7.45
CA PRO A 180 -11.39 -13.10 -7.64
C PRO A 180 -12.10 -13.66 -6.42
N LEU A 181 -11.53 -14.66 -5.75
CA LEU A 181 -12.11 -15.26 -4.56
C LEU A 181 -12.21 -14.26 -3.41
N THR A 182 -11.14 -13.50 -3.14
CA THR A 182 -11.17 -12.47 -2.08
C THR A 182 -12.23 -11.40 -2.32
N ILE A 183 -12.37 -10.92 -3.55
CA ILE A 183 -13.36 -9.88 -3.89
C ILE A 183 -14.77 -10.44 -3.82
N LEU A 184 -15.01 -11.67 -4.30
CA LEU A 184 -16.32 -12.31 -4.16
C LEU A 184 -16.67 -12.51 -2.67
N LEU A 185 -15.74 -13.00 -1.86
CA LEU A 185 -15.95 -13.21 -0.43
C LEU A 185 -16.22 -11.90 0.32
N CYS A 186 -15.55 -10.80 -0.04
CA CYS A 186 -15.80 -9.49 0.55
C CYS A 186 -17.10 -8.83 0.03
N ALA A 187 -17.49 -9.07 -1.22
CA ALA A 187 -18.70 -8.52 -1.82
C ALA A 187 -19.99 -9.26 -1.40
N LEU A 188 -19.90 -10.54 -1.04
CA LEU A 188 -21.04 -11.36 -0.58
C LEU A 188 -21.73 -10.82 0.70
N PRO A 189 -21.01 -10.45 1.78
CA PRO A 189 -21.60 -9.90 2.99
C PRO A 189 -22.02 -8.42 2.83
N ASP A 190 -21.43 -7.68 1.90
CA ASP A 190 -21.73 -6.26 1.68
C ASP A 190 -22.97 -6.04 0.80
N ARG A 191 -24.14 -6.52 1.28
CA ARG A 191 -25.44 -6.38 0.60
C ARG A 191 -25.93 -4.93 0.47
N LYS A 192 -25.29 -3.98 1.16
CA LYS A 192 -25.70 -2.56 1.15
C LYS A 192 -25.17 -1.83 -0.09
N VAL A 193 -24.00 -2.23 -0.59
CA VAL A 193 -23.42 -1.68 -1.82
C VAL A 193 -23.80 -2.62 -2.97
N LYS A 194 -24.82 -2.24 -3.75
CA LYS A 194 -25.26 -3.00 -4.93
C LYS A 194 -24.20 -2.90 -6.05
N TRP A 195 -23.11 -3.64 -5.92
CA TRP A 195 -22.04 -3.68 -6.92
C TRP A 195 -22.56 -4.29 -8.23
N SER A 196 -22.27 -3.62 -9.34
CA SER A 196 -22.50 -4.18 -10.67
C SER A 196 -21.51 -5.32 -10.94
N TRP A 197 -21.95 -6.37 -11.64
CA TRP A 197 -21.06 -7.43 -12.13
C TRP A 197 -19.86 -6.87 -12.92
N ARG A 198 -20.04 -5.74 -13.62
CA ARG A 198 -18.94 -5.08 -14.34
C ARG A 198 -17.94 -4.42 -13.39
N GLU A 199 -18.41 -3.85 -12.29
CA GLU A 199 -17.55 -3.25 -11.25
C GLU A 199 -16.77 -4.33 -10.51
N LEU A 200 -17.41 -5.46 -10.19
CA LEU A 200 -16.75 -6.62 -9.58
C LEU A 200 -15.64 -7.18 -10.47
N ILE A 201 -15.91 -7.45 -11.76
CA ILE A 201 -14.88 -7.93 -12.70
C ILE A 201 -13.73 -6.92 -12.81
N PHE A 202 -14.04 -5.63 -12.80
CA PHE A 202 -13.01 -4.59 -12.84
C PHE A 202 -12.14 -4.59 -11.58
N MET A 203 -12.74 -4.65 -10.38
CA MET A 203 -12.00 -4.74 -9.11
C MET A 203 -11.14 -6.01 -9.04
N MET A 204 -11.59 -7.12 -9.64
CA MET A 204 -10.81 -8.36 -9.73
C MET A 204 -9.60 -8.24 -10.62
N TRP A 205 -9.70 -7.42 -11.66
CA TRP A 205 -8.65 -7.27 -12.66
C TRP A 205 -7.62 -6.20 -12.31
N VAL A 206 -8.08 -5.11 -11.69
CA VAL A 206 -7.24 -3.98 -11.33
C VAL A 206 -6.32 -4.36 -10.18
N ARG A 207 -5.05 -3.94 -10.31
CA ARG A 207 -4.06 -4.01 -9.24
C ARG A 207 -3.27 -2.71 -9.20
N GLU A 208 -3.44 -1.97 -8.11
CA GLU A 208 -2.68 -0.75 -7.78
C GLU A 208 -1.28 -1.17 -7.27
N THR A 209 -0.40 -1.51 -8.21
CA THR A 209 1.06 -1.48 -8.02
C THR A 209 1.70 -2.55 -7.10
N GLY A 210 3.02 -2.73 -7.23
CA GLY A 210 3.82 -3.76 -6.54
C GLY A 210 4.95 -3.18 -5.70
N VAL A 211 4.79 -1.94 -5.21
CA VAL A 211 5.86 -1.19 -4.54
C VAL A 211 6.21 -1.77 -3.18
N ILE A 212 5.21 -2.04 -2.33
CA ILE A 212 5.46 -2.63 -1.01
C ILE A 212 6.05 -4.04 -1.10
N PRO A 213 5.52 -4.96 -1.93
CA PRO A 213 6.18 -6.25 -2.14
C PRO A 213 7.64 -6.11 -2.61
N ALA A 214 7.94 -5.16 -3.51
CA ALA A 214 9.31 -4.89 -3.95
C ALA A 214 10.21 -4.44 -2.80
N ALA A 215 9.75 -3.48 -2.00
CA ALA A 215 10.50 -2.96 -0.86
C ALA A 215 10.75 -4.05 0.19
N LEU A 216 9.72 -4.83 0.55
CA LEU A 216 9.81 -5.91 1.52
C LEU A 216 10.74 -7.03 1.04
N ALA A 217 10.69 -7.41 -0.24
CA ALA A 217 11.62 -8.38 -0.81
C ALA A 217 13.07 -7.89 -0.70
N GLY A 218 13.33 -6.62 -1.01
CA GLY A 218 14.64 -6.00 -0.83
C GLY A 218 15.11 -5.99 0.63
N MET A 219 14.20 -5.71 1.58
CA MET A 219 14.52 -5.77 3.01
C MET A 219 14.87 -7.20 3.46
N ILE A 220 14.09 -8.21 3.04
CA ILE A 220 14.34 -9.62 3.38
C ILE A 220 15.67 -10.11 2.79
N ALA A 221 15.98 -9.72 1.54
CA ALA A 221 17.25 -10.00 0.91
C ALA A 221 18.42 -9.40 1.70
N GLY A 222 18.28 -8.16 2.18
CA GLY A 222 19.28 -7.50 3.02
C GLY A 222 19.49 -8.16 4.39
N LEU A 223 18.48 -8.82 4.95
CA LEU A 223 18.56 -9.54 6.23
C LEU A 223 19.29 -10.89 6.15
N GLY A 224 19.64 -11.37 4.94
CA GLY A 224 20.42 -12.61 4.78
C GLY A 224 19.67 -13.89 5.17
N VAL A 225 18.34 -13.87 5.07
CA VAL A 225 17.47 -15.00 5.46
C VAL A 225 17.65 -16.18 4.48
N ALA A 226 17.57 -17.41 4.98
CA ALA A 226 17.59 -18.60 4.13
C ALA A 226 16.49 -18.53 3.05
N HIS A 227 16.84 -18.84 1.79
CA HIS A 227 15.96 -18.76 0.62
C HIS A 227 15.47 -17.34 0.26
N ALA A 228 16.10 -16.27 0.76
CA ALA A 228 15.77 -14.90 0.38
C ALA A 228 15.85 -14.68 -1.14
N ASP A 229 16.82 -15.31 -1.82
CA ASP A 229 16.95 -15.25 -3.29
C ASP A 229 15.71 -15.77 -4.02
N VAL A 230 15.05 -16.80 -3.46
CA VAL A 230 13.82 -17.38 -4.02
C VAL A 230 12.65 -16.44 -3.80
N ILE A 231 12.53 -15.84 -2.60
CA ILE A 231 11.48 -14.86 -2.29
C ILE A 231 11.61 -13.64 -3.21
N SER A 232 12.82 -13.12 -3.40
CA SER A 232 13.11 -12.01 -4.30
C SER A 232 12.80 -12.36 -5.75
N ALA A 233 13.21 -13.54 -6.23
CA ALA A 233 12.92 -13.98 -7.59
C ALA A 233 11.41 -14.14 -7.86
N VAL A 234 10.68 -14.77 -6.94
CA VAL A 234 9.22 -14.95 -7.05
C VAL A 234 8.51 -13.60 -6.99
N THR A 235 8.91 -12.71 -6.09
CA THR A 235 8.32 -11.37 -5.95
C THR A 235 8.58 -10.52 -7.19
N PHE A 236 9.80 -10.55 -7.72
CA PHE A 236 10.15 -9.89 -8.98
C PHE A 236 9.30 -10.41 -10.13
N MET A 237 9.17 -11.73 -10.28
CA MET A 237 8.33 -12.34 -11.33
C MET A 237 6.86 -11.93 -11.18
N ALA A 238 6.33 -11.93 -9.96
CA ALA A 238 4.97 -11.48 -9.66
C ALA A 238 4.75 -10.02 -10.09
N ILE A 239 5.68 -9.15 -9.74
CA ILE A 239 5.64 -7.73 -10.09
C ILE A 239 5.74 -7.54 -11.61
N MET A 240 6.67 -8.24 -12.27
CA MET A 240 6.86 -8.11 -13.71
C MET A 240 5.62 -8.58 -14.48
N LEU A 241 5.05 -9.74 -14.13
CA LEU A 241 3.83 -10.25 -14.76
C LEU A 241 2.63 -9.35 -14.51
N THR A 242 2.44 -8.88 -13.27
CA THR A 242 1.30 -8.00 -12.95
C THR A 242 1.41 -6.65 -13.64
N ILE A 243 2.60 -6.07 -13.79
CA ILE A 243 2.78 -4.83 -14.55
C ILE A 243 2.59 -5.07 -16.05
N LEU A 244 3.22 -6.11 -16.62
CA LEU A 244 3.14 -6.38 -18.06
C LEU A 244 1.74 -6.80 -18.50
N ILE A 245 1.02 -7.56 -17.68
CA ILE A 245 -0.31 -8.08 -18.01
C ILE A 245 -1.40 -7.18 -17.43
N GLN A 246 -1.50 -7.04 -16.11
CA GLN A 246 -2.62 -6.32 -15.49
C GLN A 246 -2.55 -4.81 -15.73
N ALA A 247 -1.40 -4.17 -15.48
CA ALA A 247 -1.33 -2.71 -15.62
C ALA A 247 -1.54 -2.26 -17.07
N SER A 248 -0.98 -2.98 -18.05
CA SER A 248 -1.19 -2.68 -19.47
C SER A 248 -2.63 -2.93 -19.95
N THR A 249 -3.29 -3.98 -19.45
CA THR A 249 -4.65 -4.34 -19.87
C THR A 249 -5.75 -3.64 -19.09
N THR A 250 -5.45 -3.02 -17.94
CA THR A 250 -6.44 -2.35 -17.08
C THR A 250 -7.22 -1.28 -17.84
N ALA A 251 -6.55 -0.45 -18.63
CA ALA A 251 -7.21 0.58 -19.45
C ALA A 251 -8.16 -0.04 -20.49
N PHE A 252 -7.75 -1.13 -21.13
CA PHE A 252 -8.58 -1.85 -22.10
C PHE A 252 -9.82 -2.49 -21.45
N VAL A 253 -9.65 -3.11 -20.28
CA VAL A 253 -10.73 -3.76 -19.52
C VAL A 253 -11.74 -2.72 -19.02
N ALA A 254 -11.29 -1.59 -18.48
CA ALA A 254 -12.16 -0.48 -18.09
C ALA A 254 -13.05 0.01 -19.25
N ARG A 255 -12.46 0.16 -20.45
CA ARG A 255 -13.16 0.57 -21.66
C ARG A 255 -14.19 -0.46 -22.11
N LYS A 256 -13.82 -1.75 -22.10
CA LYS A 256 -14.71 -2.85 -22.49
C LYS A 256 -15.89 -3.03 -21.53
N LEU A 257 -15.69 -2.74 -20.24
CA LEU A 257 -16.74 -2.80 -19.21
C LEU A 257 -17.63 -1.55 -19.19
N GLY A 258 -17.29 -0.50 -19.94
CA GLY A 258 -18.04 0.75 -19.97
C GLY A 258 -18.00 1.50 -18.64
N LEU A 259 -16.92 1.35 -17.88
CA LEU A 259 -16.70 2.04 -16.60
C LEU A 259 -15.97 3.37 -16.77
N GLU A 260 -15.60 3.72 -18.01
CA GLU A 260 -15.17 5.07 -18.37
C GLU A 260 -16.32 6.04 -18.12
N VAL A 261 -16.06 7.03 -17.25
CA VAL A 261 -16.91 8.21 -17.21
C VAL A 261 -16.66 8.94 -18.52
N LYS A 262 -17.64 8.94 -19.43
CA LYS A 262 -17.64 9.88 -20.56
C LYS A 262 -17.39 11.25 -19.94
N SER A 263 -16.25 11.85 -20.26
CA SER A 263 -16.04 13.27 -19.97
C SER A 263 -17.23 14.00 -20.57
N VAL A 264 -18.13 14.50 -19.74
CA VAL A 264 -19.14 15.44 -20.19
C VAL A 264 -18.33 16.62 -20.74
N PRO A 265 -18.44 16.95 -22.04
CA PRO A 265 -17.89 18.20 -22.52
C PRO A 265 -18.83 19.29 -21.98
N GLY A 266 -18.53 19.82 -20.81
CA GLY A 266 -19.10 21.06 -20.30
C GLY A 266 -18.01 22.13 -20.40
N ASN A 267 -18.00 23.00 -21.40
CA ASN A 267 -18.89 24.17 -21.53
C ASN A 267 -18.65 25.19 -20.40
N LYS A 268 -17.46 25.77 -20.32
CA LYS A 268 -17.04 27.06 -20.91
C LYS A 268 -15.54 27.22 -20.72
#